data_AF-A0A7J6U7A5-F1
#
_entry.id   AF-A0A7J6U7A5-F1
#
_cell.length_a   1.000
_cell.length_b   1.000
_cell.length_c   1.000
_cell.angle_alpha   90.00
_cell.angle_beta   90.00
_cell.angle_gamma   90.00
#
_symmetry.space_group_name_H-M   'P 1'
#
loop_
_entity.id
_entity.type
_entity.pdbx_description
1 polymer ?
#
loop_
_entity_poly.entity_id
_entity_poly.type
_entity_poly.pdbx_seq_one_letter_code
_entity_poly.pdbx_strand_id
1 'polypeptide(L)'
;MKECFEAIKELKLVSGFRVEAAALGSIADLNFVDLAPSDPDFITDCYAKRAINNATLAGVKKETIVLGISVSAYPRVQGYSTAILDYHADPKGDGVIKLSGGNIYFNSQKRATDKLLLAERFGLHGIYLWGGFFFFQDLLPWDKRSLFYALARRA
;
A
#
# COMPACT_ATOMS: atom_id res chain seq x y z
N MET A 1 -11.39 18.70 -30.94
CA MET A 1 -11.26 17.46 -30.12
C MET A 1 -10.36 16.42 -30.77
N LYS A 2 -10.58 16.01 -32.03
CA LYS A 2 -9.73 15.02 -32.72
C LYS A 2 -8.25 15.45 -32.83
N GLU A 3 -8.00 16.72 -33.14
CA GLU A 3 -6.66 17.31 -33.24
C GLU A 3 -5.94 17.39 -31.87
N CYS A 4 -6.69 17.58 -30.77
CA CYS A 4 -6.12 17.58 -29.42
C CYS A 4 -5.60 16.18 -29.02
N PHE A 5 -6.27 15.11 -29.45
CA PHE A 5 -5.84 13.74 -29.15
C PHE A 5 -4.60 13.32 -29.92
N GLU A 6 -4.45 13.77 -31.17
CA GLU A 6 -3.25 13.51 -31.97
C GLU A 6 -2.04 14.26 -31.38
N ALA A 7 -2.22 15.52 -30.95
CA ALA A 7 -1.16 16.27 -30.29
C ALA A 7 -0.70 15.65 -28.95
N ILE A 8 -1.61 15.08 -28.17
CA ILE A 8 -1.27 14.38 -26.91
C ILE A 8 -0.43 13.12 -27.19
N LYS A 9 -0.74 12.37 -28.26
CA LYS A 9 0.06 11.21 -28.69
C LYS A 9 1.43 11.60 -29.22
N GLU A 10 1.49 12.63 -30.06
CA GLU A 10 2.72 13.09 -30.71
C GLU A 10 3.70 13.69 -29.69
N LEU A 11 3.18 14.39 -28.68
CA LEU A 11 3.97 15.06 -27.64
C LEU A 11 4.26 14.19 -26.40
N LYS A 12 3.74 12.95 -26.34
CA LYS A 12 3.85 12.04 -25.17
C LYS A 12 3.51 12.70 -23.84
N LEU A 13 2.54 13.60 -23.83
CA LEU A 13 2.13 14.33 -22.63
C LEU A 13 1.13 13.49 -21.84
N VAL A 14 1.52 13.04 -20.64
CA VAL A 14 0.61 12.36 -19.71
C VAL A 14 -0.03 13.42 -18.81
N SER A 15 -1.32 13.70 -18.99
CA SER A 15 -2.12 14.45 -18.02
C SER A 15 -2.87 13.47 -17.11
N GLY A 16 -2.76 13.66 -15.80
CA GLY A 16 -3.44 12.83 -14.83
C GLY A 16 -4.93 13.11 -14.78
N PHE A 17 -5.76 12.33 -15.47
CA PHE A 17 -7.20 12.19 -15.17
C PHE A 17 -7.74 10.82 -15.63
N ARG A 18 -8.55 10.23 -14.75
CA ARG A 18 -9.38 9.00 -14.88
C ARG A 18 -9.25 8.22 -16.19
N VAL A 19 -8.47 7.15 -16.13
CA VAL A 19 -8.42 6.09 -17.14
C VAL A 19 -9.71 5.29 -17.06
N GLU A 20 -10.64 5.52 -17.98
CA GLU A 20 -11.60 4.47 -18.36
C GLU A 20 -10.78 3.32 -18.99
N ALA A 21 -10.49 2.30 -18.19
CA ALA A 21 -10.23 0.90 -18.60
C ALA A 21 -9.36 0.63 -19.85
N ALA A 22 -8.35 1.47 -20.14
CA ALA A 22 -7.57 1.37 -21.36
C ALA A 22 -6.20 0.73 -21.10
N ALA A 23 -6.12 -0.60 -21.23
CA ALA A 23 -4.95 -1.44 -21.55
C ALA A 23 -3.62 -1.29 -20.77
N LEU A 24 -3.45 -0.30 -19.88
CA LEU A 24 -2.21 -0.05 -19.13
C LEU A 24 -1.84 -1.25 -18.26
N GLY A 25 -2.84 -1.88 -17.63
CA GLY A 25 -2.63 -3.10 -16.84
C GLY A 25 -2.21 -4.32 -17.66
N SER A 26 -2.42 -4.31 -18.99
CA SER A 26 -2.10 -5.41 -19.89
C SER A 26 -0.72 -5.30 -20.55
N ILE A 27 -0.08 -4.14 -20.46
CA ILE A 27 1.26 -3.90 -21.02
C ILE A 27 2.38 -4.04 -19.98
N ALA A 28 2.06 -3.95 -18.70
CA ALA A 28 3.04 -4.06 -17.62
C ALA A 28 3.09 -5.49 -17.08
N ASP A 29 4.31 -6.04 -16.94
CA ASP A 29 4.53 -7.35 -16.31
C ASP A 29 4.15 -7.34 -14.83
N LEU A 30 4.33 -6.18 -14.16
CA LEU A 30 3.97 -5.94 -12.77
C LEU A 30 3.24 -4.62 -12.61
N ASN A 31 2.20 -4.62 -11.78
CA ASN A 31 1.35 -3.47 -11.47
C ASN A 31 1.33 -3.23 -9.96
N PHE A 32 1.96 -2.14 -9.52
CA PHE A 32 2.01 -1.77 -8.11
C PHE A 32 0.71 -1.06 -7.71
N VAL A 33 0.03 -1.58 -6.69
CA VAL A 33 -1.24 -1.03 -6.18
C VAL A 33 -1.05 -0.59 -4.75
N ASP A 34 -1.01 0.72 -4.54
CA ASP A 34 -0.59 1.32 -3.28
C ASP A 34 -1.77 1.54 -2.33
N LEU A 35 -1.64 1.05 -1.10
CA LEU A 35 -2.58 1.33 -0.03
C LEU A 35 -2.17 2.60 0.70
N ALA A 36 -2.57 3.74 0.14
CA ALA A 36 -2.28 5.07 0.68
C ALA A 36 -2.88 5.27 2.07
N PRO A 37 -2.12 5.85 3.03
CA PRO A 37 -2.65 6.23 4.35
C PRO A 37 -3.50 7.51 4.22
N SER A 38 -4.65 7.44 3.55
CA SER A 38 -5.56 8.57 3.28
C SER A 38 -6.61 8.80 4.37
N ASP A 39 -6.96 7.73 5.07
CA ASP A 39 -8.02 7.66 6.07
C ASP A 39 -7.75 6.43 6.96
N PRO A 40 -8.41 6.29 8.13
CA PRO A 40 -8.16 5.16 9.05
C PRO A 40 -8.39 3.77 8.45
N ASP A 41 -9.23 3.63 7.42
CA ASP A 41 -9.59 2.32 6.88
C ASP A 41 -8.43 1.66 6.12
N PHE A 42 -7.38 2.40 5.75
CA PHE A 42 -6.24 1.88 5.00
C PHE A 42 -5.56 0.67 5.66
N ILE A 43 -5.65 0.54 6.99
CA ILE A 43 -5.09 -0.59 7.73
C ILE A 43 -5.95 -1.85 7.63
N THR A 44 -7.15 -1.78 7.07
CA THR A 44 -8.12 -2.88 7.01
C THR A 44 -8.01 -3.72 5.74
N ASP A 45 -8.45 -4.98 5.83
CA ASP A 45 -8.55 -5.87 4.67
C ASP A 45 -9.62 -5.40 3.67
N CYS A 46 -10.68 -4.74 4.13
CA CYS A 46 -11.73 -4.22 3.25
C CYS A 46 -11.18 -3.14 2.31
N TYR A 47 -10.31 -2.26 2.83
CA TYR A 47 -9.64 -1.26 2.00
C TYR A 47 -8.73 -1.93 0.96
N ALA A 48 -7.94 -2.93 1.36
CA ALA A 48 -7.08 -3.67 0.43
C ALA A 48 -7.90 -4.42 -0.66
N LYS A 49 -8.99 -5.10 -0.28
CA LYS A 49 -9.92 -5.76 -1.22
C LYS A 49 -10.49 -4.76 -2.23
N ARG A 50 -10.92 -3.58 -1.75
CA ARG A 50 -11.44 -2.52 -2.61
C ARG A 50 -10.39 -2.02 -3.61
N ALA A 51 -9.15 -1.80 -3.16
CA ALA A 51 -8.06 -1.39 -4.04
C ALA A 51 -7.77 -2.45 -5.13
N ILE A 52 -7.66 -3.73 -4.75
CA ILE A 52 -7.45 -4.83 -5.69
C ILE A 52 -8.59 -4.94 -6.70
N ASN A 53 -9.84 -4.87 -6.23
CA ASN A 53 -11.02 -4.94 -7.09
C ASN A 53 -11.07 -3.74 -8.06
N ASN A 54 -10.75 -2.53 -7.59
CA ASN A 54 -10.70 -1.34 -8.43
C ASN A 54 -9.62 -1.47 -9.52
N ALA A 55 -8.44 -1.98 -9.17
CA ALA A 55 -7.38 -2.25 -10.15
C ALA A 55 -7.82 -3.31 -11.17
N THR A 56 -8.48 -4.37 -10.72
CA THR A 56 -9.03 -5.42 -11.60
C THR A 56 -10.10 -4.86 -12.54
N LEU A 57 -11.02 -4.03 -12.03
CA LEU A 57 -12.04 -3.35 -12.83
C LEU A 57 -11.43 -2.37 -13.85
N ALA A 58 -10.25 -1.82 -13.56
CA ALA A 58 -9.48 -1.01 -14.49
C ALA A 58 -8.69 -1.82 -15.53
N GLY A 59 -8.82 -3.15 -15.55
CA GLY A 59 -8.20 -4.04 -16.54
C GLY A 59 -6.83 -4.60 -16.14
N VAL A 60 -6.41 -4.44 -14.87
CA VAL A 60 -5.20 -5.08 -14.35
C VAL A 60 -5.47 -6.55 -14.03
N LYS A 61 -4.63 -7.45 -14.53
CA LYS A 61 -4.70 -8.87 -14.20
C LYS A 61 -4.22 -9.10 -12.77
N LYS A 62 -4.94 -9.89 -11.96
CA LYS A 62 -4.61 -10.07 -10.54
C LYS A 62 -3.20 -10.63 -10.34
N GLU A 63 -2.81 -11.58 -11.17
CA GLU A 63 -1.50 -12.24 -11.15
C GLU A 63 -0.32 -11.32 -11.47
N THR A 64 -0.57 -10.10 -11.95
CA THR A 64 0.48 -9.07 -12.16
C THR A 64 0.48 -8.02 -11.05
N ILE A 65 -0.46 -8.05 -10.11
CA ILE A 65 -0.54 -7.04 -9.04
C ILE A 65 0.49 -7.32 -7.95
N VAL A 66 1.27 -6.29 -7.60
CA VAL A 66 2.09 -6.24 -6.37
C VAL A 66 1.43 -5.26 -5.40
N LEU A 67 0.91 -5.76 -4.28
CA LEU A 67 0.15 -4.96 -3.32
C LEU A 67 1.09 -4.16 -2.40
N GLY A 68 0.96 -2.83 -2.40
CA GLY A 68 1.77 -1.92 -1.59
C GLY A 68 1.22 -1.70 -0.20
N ILE A 69 1.94 -2.18 0.81
CA ILE A 69 1.63 -1.93 2.22
C ILE A 69 2.39 -0.68 2.67
N SER A 70 1.63 0.38 3.00
CA SER A 70 2.22 1.60 3.54
C SER A 70 2.85 1.34 4.90
N VAL A 71 4.11 1.71 5.06
CA VAL A 71 4.80 1.77 6.35
C VAL A 71 4.56 3.11 7.07
N SER A 72 3.92 4.08 6.40
CA SER A 72 3.53 5.35 7.00
C SER A 72 2.17 5.26 7.70
N ALA A 73 2.03 6.04 8.76
CA ALA A 73 0.82 6.19 9.56
C ALA A 73 -0.12 7.29 9.03
N TYR A 74 -1.34 7.32 9.56
CA TYR A 74 -2.38 8.33 9.35
C TYR A 74 -2.91 8.80 10.73
N PRO A 75 -3.31 10.08 10.92
CA PRO A 75 -3.23 11.20 9.98
C PRO A 75 -1.86 11.87 9.92
N ARG A 76 -0.91 11.39 10.72
CA ARG A 76 0.46 11.92 10.76
C ARG A 76 1.33 11.13 9.81
N VAL A 77 2.03 11.82 8.91
CA VAL A 77 3.02 11.19 8.02
C VAL A 77 4.28 10.86 8.84
N GLN A 78 4.23 9.72 9.53
CA GLN A 78 5.31 9.16 10.34
C GLN A 78 5.45 7.68 10.01
N GLY A 79 6.67 7.14 10.03
CA GLY A 79 6.90 5.74 9.72
C GLY A 79 6.57 4.79 10.87
N TYR A 80 6.47 3.51 10.54
CA TYR A 80 6.22 2.40 11.46
C TYR A 80 7.21 2.39 12.63
N SER A 81 8.49 2.69 12.39
CA SER A 81 9.47 2.73 13.48
C SER A 81 9.13 3.77 14.55
N THR A 82 8.53 4.91 14.21
CA THR A 82 8.05 5.90 15.19
C THR A 82 6.91 5.34 16.04
N ALA A 83 5.98 4.59 15.43
CA ALA A 83 4.91 3.91 16.16
C ALA A 83 5.47 2.95 17.22
N ILE A 84 6.53 2.21 16.88
CA ILE A 84 7.12 1.21 17.79
C ILE A 84 8.10 1.83 18.81
N LEU A 85 8.97 2.73 18.38
CA LEU A 85 10.05 3.25 19.22
C LEU A 85 9.58 4.39 20.12
N ASP A 86 8.80 5.33 19.58
CA ASP A 86 8.45 6.57 20.30
C ASP A 86 7.11 6.42 21.02
N TYR A 87 6.15 5.76 20.40
CA TYR A 87 4.82 5.53 20.98
C TYR A 87 4.67 4.17 21.68
N HIS A 88 5.71 3.33 21.65
CA HIS A 88 5.71 1.99 22.25
C HIS A 88 4.49 1.13 21.84
N ALA A 89 4.01 1.31 20.61
CA ALA A 89 2.87 0.55 20.11
C ALA A 89 3.21 -0.94 20.02
N ASP A 90 2.22 -1.80 20.27
CA ASP A 90 2.39 -3.24 20.07
C ASP A 90 2.54 -3.55 18.58
N PRO A 91 3.70 -4.08 18.12
CA PRO A 91 3.90 -4.44 16.73
C PRO A 91 2.92 -5.51 16.25
N LYS A 92 2.37 -6.35 17.14
CA LYS A 92 1.39 -7.40 16.83
C LYS A 92 -0.05 -6.97 17.07
N GLY A 93 -0.27 -5.74 17.53
CA GLY A 93 -1.59 -5.21 17.81
C GLY A 93 -2.39 -4.86 16.56
N ASP A 94 -3.51 -4.17 16.74
CA ASP A 94 -4.44 -3.85 15.65
C ASP A 94 -4.04 -2.66 14.78
N GLY A 95 -2.90 -2.01 15.06
CA GLY A 95 -2.41 -0.87 14.28
C GLY A 95 -3.01 0.47 14.70
N VAL A 96 -3.40 0.62 15.97
CA VAL A 96 -4.02 1.84 16.50
C VAL A 96 -3.30 2.30 17.77
N ILE A 97 -2.82 3.55 17.77
CA ILE A 97 -2.30 4.24 18.96
C ILE A 97 -3.37 5.22 19.42
N LYS A 98 -3.79 5.11 20.69
CA LYS A 98 -4.78 6.01 21.30
C LYS A 98 -4.05 7.16 21.97
N LEU A 99 -4.32 8.39 21.53
CA LEU A 99 -3.81 9.61 22.15
C LEU A 99 -4.98 10.51 22.58
N SER A 100 -4.72 11.43 23.51
CA SER A 100 -5.72 12.39 24.00
C SER A 100 -6.29 13.29 22.88
N GLY A 101 -5.50 13.57 21.84
CA GLY A 101 -5.88 14.40 20.68
C GLY A 101 -6.40 13.62 19.47
N GLY A 102 -6.67 12.31 19.60
CA GLY A 102 -7.12 11.45 18.51
C GLY A 102 -6.23 10.23 18.30
N ASN A 103 -6.66 9.33 17.41
CA ASN A 103 -5.94 8.09 17.15
C ASN A 103 -4.93 8.25 16.00
N ILE A 104 -3.82 7.50 16.08
CA ILE A 104 -2.92 7.26 14.95
C ILE A 104 -3.13 5.82 14.48
N TYR A 105 -3.22 5.65 13.16
CA TYR A 105 -3.47 4.38 12.48
C TYR A 105 -2.25 4.02 11.65
N PHE A 106 -1.79 2.78 11.73
CA PHE A 106 -0.62 2.30 11.01
C PHE A 106 -0.76 0.80 10.68
N ASN A 107 -0.07 0.32 9.65
CA ASN A 107 0.00 -1.12 9.41
C ASN A 107 0.90 -1.76 10.47
N SER A 108 0.32 -2.43 11.47
CA SER A 108 1.05 -3.31 12.38
C SER A 108 1.57 -4.56 11.66
N GLN A 109 2.43 -5.37 12.30
CA GLN A 109 2.83 -6.68 11.77
C GLN A 109 1.60 -7.56 11.50
N LYS A 110 0.61 -7.54 12.39
CA LYS A 110 -0.65 -8.25 12.20
C LYS A 110 -1.36 -7.76 10.93
N ARG A 111 -1.57 -6.45 10.80
CA ARG A 111 -2.29 -5.86 9.65
C ARG A 111 -1.55 -6.02 8.32
N ALA A 112 -0.23 -5.98 8.34
CA ALA A 112 0.59 -6.26 7.15
C ALA A 112 0.51 -7.74 6.75
N THR A 113 0.57 -8.62 7.74
CA THR A 113 0.46 -10.08 7.55
C THR A 113 -0.93 -10.50 7.05
N ASP A 114 -2.00 -9.88 7.55
CA ASP A 114 -3.37 -10.11 7.07
C ASP A 114 -3.51 -9.73 5.57
N LYS A 115 -2.79 -8.69 5.13
CA LYS A 115 -2.74 -8.26 3.72
C LYS A 115 -1.90 -9.18 2.84
N LEU A 116 -0.79 -9.72 3.36
CA LEU A 116 -0.04 -10.78 2.68
C LEU A 116 -0.94 -11.99 2.40
N LEU A 117 -1.66 -12.43 3.43
CA LEU A 117 -2.64 -13.51 3.30
C LEU A 117 -3.76 -13.20 2.30
N LEU A 118 -4.21 -11.95 2.28
CA LEU A 118 -5.19 -11.51 1.31
C LEU A 118 -4.64 -11.56 -0.12
N ALA A 119 -3.40 -11.12 -0.32
CA ALA A 119 -2.72 -11.16 -1.61
C ALA A 119 -2.58 -12.60 -2.12
N GLU A 120 -2.15 -13.54 -1.25
CA GLU A 120 -2.09 -14.97 -1.55
C GLU A 120 -3.46 -15.53 -1.98
N ARG A 121 -4.52 -15.24 -1.20
CA ARG A 121 -5.89 -15.70 -1.51
C ARG A 121 -6.44 -15.12 -2.82
N PHE A 122 -6.01 -13.92 -3.20
CA PHE A 122 -6.44 -13.27 -4.44
C PHE A 122 -5.59 -13.67 -5.65
N GLY A 123 -4.53 -14.47 -5.44
CA GLY A 123 -3.60 -14.87 -6.51
C GLY A 123 -2.80 -13.69 -7.05
N LEU A 124 -2.41 -12.75 -6.19
CA LEU A 124 -1.58 -11.62 -6.59
C LEU A 124 -0.12 -12.05 -6.81
N HIS A 125 0.65 -11.24 -7.55
CA HIS A 125 2.09 -11.48 -7.75
C HIS A 125 2.87 -11.46 -6.43
N GLY A 126 2.52 -10.53 -5.55
CA GLY A 126 3.18 -10.41 -4.25
C GLY A 126 2.77 -9.15 -3.51
N ILE A 127 3.61 -8.78 -2.54
CA ILE A 127 3.49 -7.55 -1.77
C ILE A 127 4.81 -6.79 -1.78
N TYR A 128 4.74 -5.50 -1.48
CA TYR A 128 5.92 -4.72 -1.16
C TYR A 128 5.64 -3.73 -0.04
N LEU A 129 6.69 -3.36 0.70
CA LEU A 129 6.62 -2.29 1.68
C LEU A 129 6.97 -0.98 0.98
N TRP A 130 6.12 0.03 1.12
CA TRP A 130 6.41 1.36 0.58
C TRP A 130 6.26 2.42 1.64
N GLY A 131 7.17 3.38 1.61
CA GLY A 131 7.21 4.53 2.50
C GLY A 131 7.50 5.79 1.72
N GLY A 132 7.15 6.93 2.32
CA GLY A 132 7.48 8.24 1.77
C GLY A 132 8.96 8.62 1.92
N PHE A 133 9.27 9.89 1.63
CA PHE A 133 10.62 10.48 1.67
C PHE A 133 11.27 10.57 3.07
N PHE A 134 10.58 10.19 4.14
CA PHE A 134 11.07 10.39 5.51
C PHE A 134 12.03 9.28 5.96
N PHE A 135 13.04 9.66 6.74
CA PHE A 135 13.86 8.75 7.54
C PHE A 135 12.96 7.99 8.54
N PHE A 136 13.33 6.76 8.93
CA PHE A 136 12.60 5.93 9.90
C PHE A 136 11.23 5.43 9.41
N GLN A 137 11.25 4.65 8.33
CA GLN A 137 10.04 4.05 7.75
C GLN A 137 9.67 2.73 8.43
N ASP A 138 10.60 1.78 8.52
CA ASP A 138 10.47 0.53 9.28
C ASP A 138 11.68 0.39 10.24
N LEU A 139 11.63 -0.59 11.14
CA LEU A 139 12.79 -1.03 11.90
C LEU A 139 13.76 -1.83 11.01
N LEU A 140 14.95 -2.12 11.54
CA LEU A 140 15.96 -2.90 10.82
C LEU A 140 15.43 -4.30 10.45
N PRO A 141 15.83 -4.87 9.30
CA PRO A 141 15.31 -6.18 8.83
C PRO A 141 15.48 -7.35 9.82
N TRP A 142 16.47 -7.28 10.72
CA TRP A 142 16.72 -8.29 11.75
C TRP A 142 16.01 -8.00 13.09
N ASP A 143 15.39 -6.83 13.26
CA ASP A 143 14.55 -6.56 14.42
C ASP A 143 13.25 -7.35 14.29
N LYS A 144 12.97 -8.19 15.30
CA LYS A 144 11.77 -9.03 15.36
C LYS A 144 10.46 -8.23 15.38
N ARG A 145 10.54 -6.93 15.65
CA ARG A 145 9.43 -5.99 15.65
C ARG A 145 9.25 -5.31 14.28
N SER A 146 10.17 -5.45 13.31
CA SER A 146 10.01 -4.83 11.98
C SER A 146 8.86 -5.45 11.17
N LEU A 147 8.30 -4.68 10.24
CA LEU A 147 7.35 -5.21 9.25
C LEU A 147 8.04 -6.17 8.30
N PHE A 148 9.24 -5.83 7.83
CA PHE A 148 10.02 -6.71 6.96
C PHE A 148 10.23 -8.09 7.59
N TYR A 149 10.67 -8.15 8.85
CA TYR A 149 10.90 -9.42 9.53
C TYR A 149 9.62 -10.26 9.66
N ALA A 150 8.48 -9.62 9.93
CA ALA A 150 7.20 -10.32 10.04
C ALA A 150 6.75 -10.94 8.72
N LEU A 151 6.94 -10.21 7.61
CA LEU A 151 6.56 -10.68 6.27
C LEU A 151 7.53 -11.75 5.75
N ALA A 152 8.84 -11.55 5.93
CA ALA A 152 9.87 -12.44 5.42
C ALA A 152 9.88 -13.82 6.10
N ARG A 153 9.44 -13.94 7.36
CA ARG A 153 9.37 -15.22 8.07
C ARG A 153 8.14 -16.07 7.76
N ARG A 154 7.18 -15.53 7.01
CA ARG A 154 6.00 -16.26 6.56
C ARG A 154 6.19 -16.85 5.15
N ALA A 155 7.13 -16.28 4.38
CA ALA A 155 7.53 -16.77 3.06
C ALA A 155 8.33 -18.06 3.14
#